data_AF-A0A9P3NJI0-F1
#
_entry.id   AF-A0A9P3NJI0-F1
#
_cell.length_a   1.000
_cell.length_b   1.000
_cell.length_c   1.000
_cell.angle_alpha   90.00
_cell.angle_beta   90.00
_cell.angle_gamma   90.00
#
_symmetry.space_group_name_H-M   'P 1'
#
loop_
_entity.id
_entity.type
_entity.pdbx_description
1 polymer ?
#
loop_
_entity_poly.entity_id
_entity_poly.type
_entity_poly.pdbx_seq_one_letter_code
_entity_poly.pdbx_strand_id
1 'polypeptide(L)'
;MAKGSGPAIGIDLGTTYSCVGVWQNDRVEIIANDQGNRTTPSYVAFTDTERLIGDAAKNQVAMNPKNTVFDAKRLIGRRYSDPTVQADANLWPFKVVRGASDKPLIEVEFKGEEKRFSAEEVSSMVLVKMKEVAEAYLGTTVNNAVITVPAYFNDSQRQATKDAGAIAGLNVLRIINEPTAAAIAYGLDKKGSSSSSGSGKEKNVLIFDLGGGTFDVSILSIEDGIFEVKATAGDTHLGGEDFDNRLVNHFVQEFKRKHRKDPSGNPRALRRLRTACERAKRTLSATAQTTIEIDSLFDGVDFYTTLTRARFEELNMDLFRKCMEPVEKCLRDAKMDKGQIHDVVLVGGSTRIPKVQQLLQEFFNGRELCKSINPDEAVAYGAAVQAAILSGEGVPRCRICCCWTWLRSRLGWRQRGE
;
A
#
# COMPACT_ATOMS: atom_id res chain seq x y z
N MET A 1 -9.01 -1.57 33.40
CA MET A 1 -9.66 -2.08 32.19
C MET A 1 -8.92 -3.33 31.75
N ALA A 2 -9.62 -4.42 31.42
CA ALA A 2 -8.97 -5.64 30.95
C ALA A 2 -8.22 -5.36 29.63
N LYS A 3 -7.04 -5.99 29.43
CA LYS A 3 -6.38 -6.02 28.12
C LYS A 3 -7.41 -6.55 27.10
N GLY A 4 -7.82 -5.70 26.16
CA GLY A 4 -8.74 -6.08 25.07
C GLY A 4 -10.14 -5.48 25.11
N SER A 5 -10.56 -4.71 26.12
CA SER A 5 -11.85 -4.00 26.06
C SER A 5 -11.74 -2.65 25.34
N GLY A 6 -12.58 -2.41 24.33
CA GLY A 6 -12.68 -1.14 23.60
C GLY A 6 -12.68 -1.35 22.08
N PRO A 7 -13.03 -0.31 21.30
CA PRO A 7 -13.21 -0.42 19.85
C PRO A 7 -11.98 -1.00 19.15
N ALA A 8 -12.22 -1.83 18.13
CA ALA A 8 -11.17 -2.41 17.31
C ALA A 8 -11.20 -1.82 15.90
N ILE A 9 -10.03 -1.38 15.42
CA ILE A 9 -9.90 -0.76 14.08
C ILE A 9 -9.13 -1.67 13.13
N GLY A 10 -9.42 -1.54 11.84
CA GLY A 10 -8.63 -2.11 10.75
C GLY A 10 -7.73 -1.04 10.15
N ILE A 11 -6.43 -1.31 10.07
CA ILE A 11 -5.46 -0.39 9.48
C ILE A 11 -4.81 -1.05 8.27
N ASP A 12 -4.94 -0.40 7.12
CA ASP A 12 -4.05 -0.62 5.99
C ASP A 12 -2.82 0.25 6.13
N LEU A 13 -1.69 -0.35 6.51
CA LEU A 13 -0.40 0.35 6.61
C LEU A 13 0.30 0.27 5.26
N GLY A 14 -0.11 1.05 4.28
CA GLY A 14 0.47 1.02 2.93
C GLY A 14 1.82 1.74 2.83
N THR A 15 2.56 1.46 1.76
CA THR A 15 3.89 2.05 1.50
C THR A 15 3.82 3.57 1.35
N THR A 16 2.85 4.07 0.58
CA THR A 16 2.71 5.49 0.24
C THR A 16 1.59 6.19 0.99
N TYR A 17 0.49 5.48 1.23
CA TYR A 17 -0.65 5.94 2.00
C TYR A 17 -1.11 4.84 2.93
N SER A 18 -1.67 5.24 4.06
CA SER A 18 -2.35 4.37 5.01
C SER A 18 -3.82 4.74 5.11
N CYS A 19 -4.66 3.76 5.40
CA CYS A 19 -6.10 3.89 5.52
C CYS A 19 -6.56 3.23 6.82
N VAL A 20 -7.56 3.81 7.49
CA VAL A 20 -8.11 3.26 8.73
C VAL A 20 -9.63 3.15 8.62
N GLY A 21 -10.15 2.00 9.04
CA GLY A 21 -11.58 1.72 9.07
C GLY A 21 -12.01 1.15 10.42
N VAL A 22 -13.30 1.26 10.71
CA VAL A 22 -13.93 0.72 11.92
C VAL A 22 -15.24 0.07 11.54
N TRP A 23 -15.64 -0.98 12.28
CA TRP A 23 -16.99 -1.52 12.18
C TRP A 23 -17.91 -0.77 13.15
N GLN A 24 -18.95 -0.13 12.64
CA GLN A 24 -19.92 0.60 13.46
C GLN A 24 -21.29 0.58 12.78
N ASN A 25 -22.35 0.42 13.56
CA ASN A 25 -23.73 0.40 13.05
C ASN A 25 -23.93 -0.66 11.94
N ASP A 26 -23.42 -1.87 12.17
CA ASP A 26 -23.50 -3.03 11.27
C ASP A 26 -22.92 -2.83 9.87
N ARG A 27 -22.00 -1.86 9.73
CA ARG A 27 -21.24 -1.62 8.50
C ARG A 27 -19.82 -1.18 8.81
N VAL A 28 -18.97 -1.22 7.79
CA VAL A 28 -17.64 -0.62 7.88
C VAL A 28 -17.74 0.86 7.53
N GLU A 29 -17.09 1.69 8.34
CA GLU A 29 -16.84 3.10 8.09
C GLU A 29 -15.35 3.30 7.84
N ILE A 30 -15.03 3.93 6.70
CA ILE A 30 -13.68 4.40 6.40
C ILE A 30 -13.53 5.81 6.92
N ILE A 31 -12.54 6.03 7.79
CA ILE A 31 -12.44 7.25 8.57
C ILE A 31 -11.58 8.26 7.81
N ALA A 32 -12.13 9.45 7.58
CA ALA A 32 -11.39 10.57 7.01
C ALA A 32 -10.45 11.19 8.07
N ASN A 33 -9.27 11.62 7.64
CA ASN A 33 -8.33 12.34 8.49
C ASN A 33 -8.75 13.79 8.74
N ASP A 34 -7.92 14.56 9.47
CA ASP A 34 -8.18 15.96 9.82
C ASP A 34 -8.29 16.92 8.63
N GLN A 35 -7.86 16.49 7.44
CA GLN A 35 -7.99 17.22 6.17
C GLN A 35 -9.18 16.74 5.32
N GLY A 36 -9.98 15.79 5.82
CA GLY A 36 -11.10 15.19 5.10
C GLY A 36 -10.70 14.09 4.10
N ASN A 37 -9.43 13.67 4.09
CA ASN A 37 -8.95 12.62 3.19
C ASN A 37 -9.15 11.23 3.81
N ARG A 38 -9.67 10.27 3.05
CA ARG A 38 -9.85 8.87 3.50
C ARG A 38 -8.56 8.05 3.58
N THR A 39 -7.50 8.55 2.96
CA THR A 39 -6.16 7.97 3.01
C THR A 39 -5.18 9.02 3.47
N THR A 40 -4.25 8.67 4.36
CA THR A 40 -3.23 9.57 4.88
C THR A 40 -1.86 9.16 4.35
N PRO A 41 -1.04 10.09 3.82
CA PRO A 41 0.31 9.75 3.37
C PRO A 41 1.15 9.06 4.46
N SER A 42 1.88 8.01 4.11
CA SER A 42 2.80 7.30 5.01
C SER A 42 4.13 8.06 5.14
N TYR A 43 4.06 9.32 5.57
CA TYR A 43 5.18 10.26 5.67
C TYR A 43 5.36 10.71 7.12
N VAL A 44 6.61 10.81 7.55
CA VAL A 44 7.00 11.35 8.87
C VAL A 44 8.14 12.35 8.66
N ALA A 45 7.90 13.61 9.02
CA ALA A 45 8.92 14.66 8.92
C ALA A 45 9.32 15.15 10.31
N PHE A 46 10.63 15.34 10.50
CA PHE A 46 11.23 15.81 11.73
C PHE A 46 11.69 17.27 11.53
N THR A 47 11.29 18.14 12.46
CA THR A 47 11.66 19.56 12.47
C THR A 47 12.33 19.94 13.79
N ASP A 48 12.73 21.20 13.93
CA ASP A 48 13.33 21.70 15.18
C ASP A 48 12.34 21.74 16.35
N THR A 49 11.03 21.72 16.05
CA THR A 49 9.97 21.89 17.06
C THR A 49 9.17 20.61 17.28
N GLU A 50 8.82 19.90 16.21
CA GLU A 50 7.81 18.84 16.25
C GLU A 50 8.03 17.77 15.18
N ARG A 51 7.21 16.71 15.27
CA ARG A 51 7.11 15.68 14.23
C ARG A 51 5.82 15.92 13.48
N LEU A 52 5.92 16.10 12.17
CA LEU A 52 4.75 16.12 11.30
C LEU A 52 4.53 14.71 10.75
N ILE A 53 3.27 14.30 10.63
CA ILE A 53 2.90 12.97 10.12
C ILE A 53 1.76 13.16 9.12
N GLY A 54 1.74 12.38 8.04
CA GLY A 54 0.66 12.43 7.05
C GLY A 54 0.81 13.59 6.06
N ASP A 55 -0.31 14.25 5.75
CA ASP A 55 -0.37 15.35 4.79
C ASP A 55 0.58 16.49 5.15
N ALA A 56 0.68 16.85 6.45
CA ALA A 56 1.59 17.88 6.93
C ALA A 56 3.06 17.58 6.61
N ALA A 57 3.49 16.32 6.81
CA ALA A 57 4.84 15.88 6.46
C ALA A 57 5.07 15.88 4.95
N LYS A 58 4.10 15.36 4.18
CA LYS A 58 4.18 15.31 2.73
C LYS A 58 4.26 16.70 2.10
N ASN A 59 3.55 17.68 2.63
CA ASN A 59 3.51 19.05 2.09
C ASN A 59 4.86 19.78 2.23
N GLN A 60 5.62 19.52 3.30
CA GLN A 60 6.91 20.20 3.53
C GLN A 60 8.13 19.51 2.89
N VAL A 61 7.96 18.32 2.30
CA VAL A 61 9.05 17.46 1.80
C VAL A 61 10.02 18.17 0.83
N ALA A 62 9.56 19.16 0.08
CA ALA A 62 10.42 19.92 -0.84
C ALA A 62 11.35 20.90 -0.11
N MET A 63 10.96 21.37 1.07
CA MET A 63 11.75 22.27 1.92
C MET A 63 12.66 21.50 2.88
N ASN A 64 12.20 20.34 3.36
CA ASN A 64 12.92 19.52 4.33
C ASN A 64 13.10 18.06 3.85
N PRO A 65 13.78 17.84 2.70
CA PRO A 65 13.84 16.50 2.11
C PRO A 65 14.67 15.51 2.94
N LYS A 66 15.71 15.97 3.63
CA LYS A 66 16.63 15.09 4.40
C LYS A 66 16.01 14.55 5.68
N ASN A 67 15.04 15.26 6.26
CA ASN A 67 14.38 14.87 7.51
C ASN A 67 12.91 14.48 7.29
N THR A 68 12.49 14.27 6.04
CA THR A 68 11.16 13.76 5.70
C THR A 68 11.27 12.33 5.22
N VAL A 69 10.87 11.40 6.06
CA VAL A 69 10.95 9.96 5.84
C VAL A 69 9.66 9.45 5.19
N PHE A 70 9.80 8.60 4.19
CA PHE A 70 8.75 7.87 3.48
C PHE A 70 9.29 6.49 3.10
N ASP A 71 8.46 5.60 2.54
CA ASP A 71 8.82 4.21 2.18
C ASP A 71 9.39 3.36 3.31
N ALA A 72 9.12 3.71 4.58
CA ALA A 72 9.60 2.95 5.73
C ALA A 72 9.19 1.46 5.66
N LYS A 73 8.05 1.16 5.02
CA LYS A 73 7.57 -0.21 4.77
C LYS A 73 8.53 -1.04 3.89
N ARG A 74 9.33 -0.42 3.02
CA ARG A 74 10.36 -1.13 2.23
C ARG A 74 11.56 -1.56 3.09
N LEU A 75 11.82 -0.86 4.19
CA LEU A 75 12.91 -1.16 5.14
C LEU A 75 12.53 -2.12 6.28
N ILE A 76 11.25 -2.19 6.61
CA ILE A 76 10.79 -2.91 7.80
C ILE A 76 11.19 -4.39 7.77
N GLY A 77 11.78 -4.86 8.87
CA GLY A 77 12.24 -6.26 9.02
C GLY A 77 13.38 -6.70 8.08
N ARG A 78 14.01 -5.78 7.33
CA ARG A 78 15.16 -6.08 6.46
C ARG A 78 16.50 -5.87 7.16
N ARG A 79 17.56 -6.35 6.50
CA ARG A 79 18.95 -6.11 6.88
C ARG A 79 19.50 -4.96 6.05
N TYR A 80 20.37 -4.15 6.65
CA TYR A 80 21.06 -3.05 5.99
C TYR A 80 21.86 -3.56 4.78
N SER A 81 22.51 -4.72 4.90
CA SER A 81 23.29 -5.32 3.81
C SER A 81 22.47 -5.93 2.66
N ASP A 82 21.13 -5.96 2.76
CA ASP A 82 20.27 -6.48 1.70
C ASP A 82 20.45 -5.64 0.42
N PRO A 83 20.77 -6.25 -0.74
CA PRO A 83 20.98 -5.51 -1.99
C PRO A 83 19.80 -4.59 -2.35
N THR A 84 18.57 -4.97 -2.02
CA THR A 84 17.40 -4.12 -2.28
C THR A 84 17.40 -2.87 -1.40
N VAL A 85 17.79 -3.00 -0.11
CA VAL A 85 17.94 -1.86 0.80
C VAL A 85 19.04 -0.92 0.33
N GLN A 86 20.17 -1.46 -0.15
CA GLN A 86 21.25 -0.64 -0.71
C GLN A 86 20.81 0.09 -1.98
N ALA A 87 20.04 -0.56 -2.85
CA ALA A 87 19.50 0.06 -4.05
C ALA A 87 18.51 1.18 -3.72
N ASP A 88 17.54 0.92 -2.82
CA ASP A 88 16.53 1.90 -2.42
C ASP A 88 17.16 3.09 -1.66
N ALA A 89 18.18 2.86 -0.82
CA ALA A 89 18.87 3.91 -0.08
C ALA A 89 19.52 4.98 -0.98
N ASN A 90 19.88 4.63 -2.23
CA ASN A 90 20.41 5.59 -3.20
C ASN A 90 19.33 6.50 -3.81
N LEU A 91 18.06 6.14 -3.67
CA LEU A 91 16.92 6.89 -4.22
C LEU A 91 16.31 7.86 -3.19
N TRP A 92 16.58 7.64 -1.90
CA TRP A 92 16.02 8.45 -0.84
C TRP A 92 16.87 9.69 -0.52
N PRO A 93 16.23 10.82 -0.19
CA PRO A 93 16.94 12.03 0.22
C PRO A 93 17.44 12.00 1.67
N PHE A 94 16.88 11.12 2.50
CA PHE A 94 17.27 10.90 3.89
C PHE A 94 18.33 9.79 3.97
N LYS A 95 19.15 9.83 5.02
CA LYS A 95 20.28 8.91 5.17
C LYS A 95 19.85 7.63 5.88
N VAL A 96 20.24 6.49 5.32
CA VAL A 96 20.09 5.18 5.97
C VAL A 96 21.49 4.71 6.38
N VAL A 97 21.66 4.34 7.65
CA VAL A 97 22.91 3.90 8.25
C VAL A 97 22.80 2.50 8.81
N ARG A 98 23.94 1.82 8.94
CA ARG A 98 24.03 0.50 9.55
C ARG A 98 23.95 0.62 11.07
N GLY A 99 22.92 0.03 11.66
CA GLY A 99 22.76 -0.14 13.10
C GLY A 99 23.33 -1.46 13.63
N ALA A 100 23.06 -1.71 14.92
CA ALA A 100 23.40 -2.98 15.56
C ALA A 100 22.73 -4.17 14.83
N SER A 101 23.41 -5.32 14.83
CA SER A 101 22.92 -6.56 14.21
C SER A 101 22.54 -6.43 12.72
N ASP A 102 23.19 -5.49 12.03
CA ASP A 102 22.93 -5.20 10.62
C ASP A 102 21.51 -4.64 10.35
N LYS A 103 20.88 -4.01 11.34
CA LYS A 103 19.58 -3.37 11.18
C LYS A 103 19.72 -2.02 10.46
N PRO A 104 18.93 -1.70 9.42
CA PRO A 104 18.94 -0.36 8.84
C PRO A 104 18.31 0.65 9.81
N LEU A 105 18.98 1.78 10.01
CA LEU A 105 18.49 2.91 10.79
C LEU A 105 18.40 4.16 9.91
N ILE A 106 17.35 4.94 10.09
CA ILE A 106 17.10 6.17 9.36
C ILE A 106 17.61 7.32 10.23
N GLU A 107 18.56 8.07 9.71
CA GLU A 107 19.22 9.18 10.40
C GLU A 107 18.61 10.51 9.95
N VAL A 108 18.14 11.29 10.92
CA VAL A 108 17.48 12.59 10.72
C VAL A 108 17.95 13.59 11.78
N GLU A 109 17.85 14.87 11.47
CA GLU A 109 17.98 15.95 12.44
C GLU A 109 16.60 16.24 13.05
N PHE A 110 16.50 16.17 14.38
CA PHE A 110 15.27 16.44 15.11
C PHE A 110 15.58 17.26 16.36
N LYS A 111 15.03 18.47 16.46
CA LYS A 111 15.30 19.42 17.57
C LYS A 111 16.79 19.76 17.73
N GLY A 112 17.49 19.97 16.61
CA GLY A 112 18.93 20.26 16.58
C GLY A 112 19.85 19.09 16.97
N GLU A 113 19.31 17.88 17.12
CA GLU A 113 20.08 16.67 17.43
C GLU A 113 19.98 15.64 16.30
N GLU A 114 21.08 14.96 15.98
CA GLU A 114 21.05 13.77 15.14
C GLU A 114 20.34 12.64 15.88
N LYS A 115 19.27 12.10 15.29
CA LYS A 115 18.53 10.94 15.82
C LYS A 115 18.48 9.83 14.78
N ARG A 116 18.46 8.61 15.29
CA ARG A 116 18.37 7.39 14.48
C ARG A 116 17.12 6.63 14.87
N PHE A 117 16.29 6.35 13.88
CA PHE A 117 15.06 5.59 14.06
C PHE A 117 15.10 4.33 13.24
N SER A 118 14.59 3.25 13.79
CA SER A 118 14.28 2.05 13.04
C SER A 118 13.03 2.23 12.17
N ALA A 119 12.86 1.39 11.15
CA ALA A 119 11.68 1.42 10.29
C ALA A 119 10.38 1.14 11.08
N GLU A 120 10.46 0.34 12.14
CA GLU A 120 9.37 0.04 13.07
C GLU A 120 8.95 1.28 13.87
N GLU A 121 9.92 2.08 14.33
CA GLU A 121 9.63 3.35 15.03
C GLU A 121 9.03 4.39 14.09
N VAL A 122 9.48 4.48 12.83
CA VAL A 122 8.85 5.37 11.86
C VAL A 122 7.43 4.89 11.51
N SER A 123 7.26 3.58 11.32
CA SER A 123 5.94 3.00 11.04
C SER A 123 4.98 3.15 12.23
N SER A 124 5.48 3.08 13.47
CA SER A 124 4.66 3.31 14.65
C SER A 124 4.14 4.75 14.72
N MET A 125 4.93 5.73 14.28
CA MET A 125 4.44 7.12 14.18
C MET A 125 3.27 7.24 13.19
N VAL A 126 3.32 6.55 12.05
CA VAL A 126 2.19 6.48 11.11
C VAL A 126 0.98 5.80 11.76
N LEU A 127 1.19 4.70 12.49
CA LEU A 127 0.12 3.99 13.21
C LEU A 127 -0.49 4.83 14.33
N VAL A 128 0.30 5.65 15.03
CA VAL A 128 -0.20 6.62 16.02
C VAL A 128 -1.13 7.61 15.34
N LYS A 129 -0.76 8.15 14.17
CA LYS A 129 -1.65 9.05 13.43
C LYS A 129 -2.95 8.35 13.00
N MET A 130 -2.90 7.08 12.61
CA MET A 130 -4.10 6.29 12.25
C MET A 130 -5.00 6.05 13.47
N LYS A 131 -4.39 5.77 14.63
CA LYS A 131 -5.08 5.68 15.91
C LYS A 131 -5.75 7.01 16.28
N GLU A 132 -5.02 8.13 16.22
CA GLU A 132 -5.56 9.47 16.52
C GLU A 132 -6.75 9.83 15.62
N VAL A 133 -6.66 9.52 14.32
CA VAL A 133 -7.77 9.73 13.37
C VAL A 133 -9.01 8.93 13.79
N ALA A 134 -8.83 7.66 14.18
CA ALA A 134 -9.93 6.83 14.66
C ALA A 134 -10.49 7.30 16.00
N GLU A 135 -9.65 7.71 16.94
CA GLU A 135 -10.05 8.23 18.25
C GLU A 135 -10.84 9.53 18.13
N ALA A 136 -10.42 10.43 17.23
CA ALA A 136 -11.14 11.68 16.94
C ALA A 136 -12.54 11.41 16.37
N TYR A 137 -12.68 10.38 15.52
CA TYR A 137 -13.96 9.97 14.94
C TYR A 137 -14.88 9.29 15.97
N LEU A 138 -14.32 8.38 16.78
CA LEU A 138 -15.09 7.58 17.75
C LEU A 138 -15.36 8.31 19.07
N GLY A 139 -14.62 9.38 19.38
CA GLY A 139 -14.71 10.10 20.65
C GLY A 139 -14.22 9.30 21.86
N THR A 140 -13.42 8.25 21.64
CA THR A 140 -12.90 7.37 22.69
C THR A 140 -11.54 6.80 22.32
N THR A 141 -10.78 6.33 23.31
CA THR A 141 -9.47 5.72 23.11
C THR A 141 -9.57 4.38 22.37
N VAL A 142 -8.72 4.21 21.36
CA VAL A 142 -8.64 2.98 20.56
C VAL A 142 -7.40 2.19 20.97
N ASN A 143 -7.62 0.96 21.42
CA ASN A 143 -6.54 0.10 21.92
C ASN A 143 -6.31 -1.13 21.07
N ASN A 144 -7.27 -1.55 20.25
CA ASN A 144 -7.19 -2.81 19.50
C ASN A 144 -7.10 -2.54 18.01
N ALA A 145 -6.22 -3.26 17.30
CA ALA A 145 -6.10 -3.13 15.85
C ALA A 145 -5.81 -4.45 15.15
N VAL A 146 -6.31 -4.58 13.92
CA VAL A 146 -5.81 -5.52 12.91
C VAL A 146 -5.03 -4.70 11.89
N ILE A 147 -3.78 -5.09 11.62
CA ILE A 147 -2.89 -4.37 10.70
C ILE A 147 -2.62 -5.26 9.49
N THR A 148 -2.68 -4.69 8.29
CA THR A 148 -2.40 -5.43 7.05
C THR A 148 -0.92 -5.42 6.69
N VAL A 149 -0.49 -6.45 5.96
CA VAL A 149 0.84 -6.56 5.36
C VAL A 149 0.77 -7.23 3.98
N PRO A 150 1.75 -7.02 3.09
CA PRO A 150 1.84 -7.72 1.83
C PRO A 150 1.92 -9.23 2.05
N ALA A 151 1.37 -10.03 1.14
CA ALA A 151 1.33 -11.48 1.31
C ALA A 151 2.75 -12.09 1.35
N TYR A 152 3.73 -11.43 0.73
CA TYR A 152 5.15 -11.82 0.72
C TYR A 152 5.93 -11.52 1.99
N PHE A 153 5.37 -10.77 2.94
CA PHE A 153 6.09 -10.46 4.16
C PHE A 153 6.47 -11.75 4.89
N ASN A 154 7.78 -11.90 5.12
CA ASN A 154 8.33 -12.99 5.91
C ASN A 154 8.09 -12.77 7.40
N ASP A 155 8.40 -13.77 8.22
CA ASP A 155 8.17 -13.73 9.67
C ASP A 155 8.83 -12.53 10.35
N SER A 156 10.03 -12.13 9.92
CA SER A 156 10.74 -10.97 10.46
C SER A 156 10.01 -9.66 10.17
N GLN A 157 9.46 -9.51 8.96
CA GLN A 157 8.72 -8.30 8.55
C GLN A 157 7.35 -8.22 9.22
N ARG A 158 6.67 -9.37 9.39
CA ARG A 158 5.41 -9.47 10.14
C ARG A 158 5.61 -9.11 11.61
N GLN A 159 6.66 -9.66 12.22
CA GLN A 159 6.99 -9.34 13.60
C GLN A 159 7.35 -7.87 13.77
N ALA A 160 8.18 -7.32 12.89
CA ALA A 160 8.54 -5.90 12.91
C ALA A 160 7.32 -4.97 12.75
N THR A 161 6.35 -5.34 11.91
CA THR A 161 5.07 -4.59 11.77
C THR A 161 4.22 -4.68 13.04
N LYS A 162 4.17 -5.87 13.66
CA LYS A 162 3.48 -6.06 14.94
C LYS A 162 4.12 -5.25 16.06
N ASP A 163 5.46 -5.20 16.09
CA ASP A 163 6.23 -4.40 17.04
C ASP A 163 5.97 -2.90 16.84
N ALA A 164 5.87 -2.43 15.59
CA ALA A 164 5.45 -1.06 15.29
C ALA A 164 4.07 -0.73 15.87
N GLY A 165 3.11 -1.65 15.76
CA GLY A 165 1.80 -1.51 16.41
C GLY A 165 1.88 -1.46 17.93
N ALA A 166 2.70 -2.30 18.55
CA ALA A 166 2.93 -2.28 19.98
C ALA A 166 3.56 -0.96 20.46
N ILE A 167 4.55 -0.43 19.73
CA ILE A 167 5.17 0.88 20.00
C ILE A 167 4.15 2.02 19.89
N ALA A 168 3.18 1.91 18.96
CA ALA A 168 2.08 2.87 18.82
C ALA A 168 1.02 2.76 19.94
N GLY A 169 1.19 1.85 20.91
CA GLY A 169 0.22 1.62 21.97
C GLY A 169 -1.04 0.90 21.49
N LEU A 170 -0.95 0.10 20.42
CA LEU A 170 -2.02 -0.76 19.93
C LEU A 170 -1.77 -2.22 20.33
N ASN A 171 -2.81 -2.87 20.84
CA ASN A 171 -2.92 -4.31 20.94
C ASN A 171 -3.24 -4.88 19.55
N VAL A 172 -2.20 -5.38 18.87
CA VAL A 172 -2.33 -5.97 17.53
C VAL A 172 -2.98 -7.35 17.64
N LEU A 173 -4.29 -7.40 17.40
CA LEU A 173 -5.10 -8.62 17.47
C LEU A 173 -4.66 -9.65 16.43
N ARG A 174 -4.37 -9.17 15.20
CA ARG A 174 -3.93 -10.01 14.09
C ARG A 174 -3.17 -9.18 13.05
N ILE A 175 -2.17 -9.79 12.44
CA ILE A 175 -1.59 -9.33 11.19
C ILE A 175 -2.27 -10.11 10.07
N ILE A 176 -2.91 -9.42 9.13
CA ILE A 176 -3.61 -10.05 7.99
C ILE A 176 -2.93 -9.70 6.68
N ASN A 177 -3.01 -10.58 5.69
CA ASN A 177 -2.50 -10.27 4.36
C ASN A 177 -3.45 -9.29 3.66
N GLU A 178 -2.88 -8.28 2.99
CA GLU A 178 -3.62 -7.32 2.16
C GLU A 178 -4.58 -7.97 1.17
N PRO A 179 -4.17 -8.96 0.34
CA PRO A 179 -5.10 -9.61 -0.58
C PRO A 179 -6.21 -10.41 0.12
N THR A 180 -5.95 -10.95 1.32
CA THR A 180 -6.98 -11.62 2.11
C THR A 180 -7.98 -10.63 2.67
N ALA A 181 -7.53 -9.48 3.17
CA ALA A 181 -8.40 -8.40 3.61
C ALA A 181 -9.27 -7.89 2.44
N ALA A 182 -8.68 -7.65 1.27
CA ALA A 182 -9.44 -7.25 0.09
C ALA A 182 -10.48 -8.31 -0.34
N ALA A 183 -10.15 -9.60 -0.24
CA ALA A 183 -11.10 -10.67 -0.52
C ALA A 183 -12.26 -10.70 0.48
N ILE A 184 -12.02 -10.41 1.77
CA ILE A 184 -13.06 -10.26 2.79
C ILE A 184 -14.00 -9.11 2.42
N ALA A 185 -13.45 -7.95 2.01
CA ALA A 185 -14.25 -6.81 1.56
C ALA A 185 -15.13 -7.18 0.35
N TYR A 186 -14.55 -7.87 -0.64
CA TYR A 186 -15.27 -8.38 -1.82
C TYR A 186 -16.39 -9.37 -1.43
N GLY A 187 -16.10 -10.33 -0.57
CA GLY A 187 -17.04 -11.38 -0.17
C GLY A 187 -18.27 -10.84 0.57
N LEU A 188 -18.11 -9.78 1.37
CA LEU A 188 -19.22 -9.13 2.05
C LEU A 188 -20.11 -8.31 1.11
N ASP A 189 -19.50 -7.54 0.21
CA ASP A 189 -20.22 -6.75 -0.82
C ASP A 189 -21.16 -7.64 -1.66
N LYS A 190 -20.67 -8.81 -2.08
CA LYS A 190 -21.47 -9.76 -2.87
C LYS A 190 -22.57 -10.46 -2.08
N LYS A 191 -22.40 -10.68 -0.76
CA LYS A 191 -23.46 -11.23 0.11
C LYS A 191 -24.60 -10.23 0.32
N GLY A 192 -24.31 -8.94 0.44
CA GLY A 192 -25.34 -7.89 0.53
C GLY A 192 -26.22 -7.77 -0.73
N SER A 193 -25.71 -8.19 -1.88
CA SER A 193 -26.42 -8.17 -3.17
C SER A 193 -27.18 -9.47 -3.49
N SER A 194 -27.01 -10.54 -2.69
CA SER A 194 -27.48 -11.89 -3.01
C SER A 194 -28.26 -12.51 -1.84
N SER A 195 -29.42 -11.94 -1.53
CA SER A 195 -30.40 -12.50 -0.59
C SER A 195 -31.18 -13.67 -1.20
N SER A 196 -30.52 -14.72 -1.72
CA SER A 196 -31.24 -15.93 -2.13
C SER A 196 -30.34 -17.07 -2.60
N SER A 197 -30.64 -18.25 -2.05
CA SER A 197 -30.47 -19.59 -2.63
C SER A 197 -29.21 -20.36 -2.26
N GLY A 198 -29.40 -21.29 -1.32
CA GLY A 198 -28.46 -22.34 -0.93
C GLY A 198 -27.97 -23.17 -2.11
N SER A 199 -26.71 -22.97 -2.46
CA SER A 199 -25.70 -23.96 -2.83
C SER A 199 -24.43 -23.15 -3.10
N GLY A 200 -23.59 -22.96 -2.09
CA GLY A 200 -22.38 -22.13 -2.17
C GLY A 200 -21.36 -22.75 -3.10
N LYS A 201 -21.49 -22.56 -4.42
CA LYS A 201 -20.47 -22.99 -5.37
C LYS A 201 -19.16 -22.27 -5.06
N GLU A 202 -18.09 -23.05 -4.95
CA GLU A 202 -16.72 -22.56 -4.83
C GLU A 202 -16.44 -21.49 -5.89
N LYS A 203 -16.05 -20.28 -5.46
CA LYS A 203 -15.68 -19.18 -6.35
C LYS A 203 -14.20 -18.87 -6.21
N ASN A 204 -13.48 -19.02 -7.31
CA ASN A 204 -12.08 -18.59 -7.39
C ASN A 204 -12.00 -17.12 -7.78
N VAL A 205 -11.37 -16.31 -6.97
CA VAL A 205 -11.19 -14.87 -7.18
C VAL A 205 -9.72 -14.57 -7.26
N LEU A 206 -9.31 -13.81 -8.29
CA LEU A 206 -7.98 -13.25 -8.37
C LEU A 206 -8.01 -11.83 -7.83
N ILE A 207 -7.20 -11.55 -6.82
CA ILE A 207 -6.92 -10.20 -6.33
C ILE A 207 -5.68 -9.70 -7.04
N PHE A 208 -5.81 -8.57 -7.74
CA PHE A 208 -4.72 -7.87 -8.40
C PHE A 208 -4.49 -6.56 -7.65
N ASP A 209 -3.48 -6.54 -6.78
CA ASP A 209 -3.15 -5.41 -5.91
C ASP A 209 -1.89 -4.70 -6.41
N LEU A 210 -2.08 -3.56 -7.08
CA LEU A 210 -0.98 -2.72 -7.57
C LEU A 210 -0.99 -1.39 -6.82
N GLY A 211 -0.18 -1.33 -5.77
CA GLY A 211 -0.08 -0.18 -4.87
C GLY A 211 0.91 0.90 -5.33
N GLY A 212 1.37 1.69 -4.37
CA GLY A 212 2.37 2.73 -4.60
C GLY A 212 3.79 2.21 -4.77
N GLY A 213 4.14 1.12 -4.08
CA GLY A 213 5.50 0.55 -4.15
C GLY A 213 5.56 -0.96 -4.09
N THR A 214 4.43 -1.66 -4.02
CA THR A 214 4.32 -3.11 -3.97
C THR A 214 3.27 -3.58 -4.97
N PHE A 215 3.49 -4.76 -5.53
CA PHE A 215 2.57 -5.45 -6.41
C PHE A 215 2.35 -6.88 -5.92
N ASP A 216 1.10 -7.21 -5.60
CA ASP A 216 0.70 -8.52 -5.10
C ASP A 216 -0.43 -9.08 -5.97
N VAL A 217 -0.35 -10.37 -6.27
CA VAL A 217 -1.41 -11.13 -6.93
C VAL A 217 -1.71 -12.34 -6.07
N SER A 218 -2.97 -12.55 -5.73
CA SER A 218 -3.41 -13.75 -5.01
C SER A 218 -4.62 -14.36 -5.67
N ILE A 219 -4.65 -15.69 -5.75
CA ILE A 219 -5.85 -16.44 -6.10
C ILE A 219 -6.41 -17.01 -4.81
N LEU A 220 -7.66 -16.70 -4.52
CA LEU A 220 -8.39 -17.24 -3.38
C LEU A 220 -9.58 -18.04 -3.86
N SER A 221 -9.88 -19.11 -3.15
CA SER A 221 -11.15 -19.80 -3.25
C SER A 221 -12.06 -19.36 -2.11
N ILE A 222 -13.32 -19.05 -2.45
CA ILE A 222 -14.34 -18.59 -1.54
C ILE A 222 -15.50 -19.58 -1.58
N GLU A 223 -15.73 -20.26 -0.45
CA GLU A 223 -16.83 -21.22 -0.28
C GLU A 223 -17.46 -21.02 1.10
N ASP A 224 -18.76 -20.74 1.16
CA ASP A 224 -19.51 -20.51 2.41
C ASP A 224 -18.90 -19.49 3.40
N GLY A 225 -18.10 -18.55 2.89
CA GLY A 225 -17.38 -17.56 3.70
C GLY A 225 -16.06 -18.09 4.31
N ILE A 226 -15.59 -19.24 3.87
CA ILE A 226 -14.22 -19.67 4.06
C ILE A 226 -13.41 -19.07 2.90
N PHE A 227 -12.30 -18.41 3.24
CA PHE A 227 -11.37 -17.83 2.28
C PHE A 227 -10.08 -18.64 2.34
N GLU A 228 -9.79 -19.39 1.28
CA GLU A 228 -8.57 -20.18 1.15
C GLU A 228 -7.65 -19.55 0.11
N VAL A 229 -6.44 -19.16 0.50
CA VAL A 229 -5.44 -18.67 -0.45
C VAL A 229 -4.86 -19.87 -1.20
N LYS A 230 -5.10 -19.96 -2.51
CA LYS A 230 -4.56 -21.06 -3.35
C LYS A 230 -3.12 -20.79 -3.78
N ALA A 231 -2.82 -19.55 -4.16
CA ALA A 231 -1.48 -19.11 -4.49
C ALA A 231 -1.33 -17.59 -4.33
N THR A 232 -0.09 -17.16 -4.22
CA THR A 232 0.32 -15.76 -4.26
C THR A 232 1.54 -15.63 -5.16
N ALA A 233 1.59 -14.55 -5.95
CA ALA A 233 2.68 -14.09 -6.84
C ALA A 233 2.86 -12.56 -6.64
N GLY A 234 4.03 -11.96 -6.86
CA GLY A 234 4.17 -10.51 -6.69
C GLY A 234 5.60 -10.00 -6.86
N ASP A 235 5.73 -8.67 -6.78
CA ASP A 235 6.99 -7.93 -6.78
C ASP A 235 6.95 -6.84 -5.69
N THR A 236 7.88 -6.92 -4.74
CA THR A 236 7.95 -6.01 -3.59
C THR A 236 8.54 -4.64 -3.92
N HIS A 237 9.02 -4.44 -5.15
CA HIS A 237 9.61 -3.19 -5.63
C HIS A 237 9.05 -2.81 -7.01
N LEU A 238 7.73 -2.97 -7.18
CA LEU A 238 7.00 -2.53 -8.37
C LEU A 238 5.71 -1.84 -7.94
N GLY A 239 5.54 -0.57 -8.31
CA GLY A 239 4.31 0.16 -8.04
C GLY A 239 4.26 1.54 -8.69
N GLY A 240 3.32 2.35 -8.20
CA GLY A 240 3.07 3.71 -8.68
C GLY A 240 4.30 4.62 -8.72
N GLU A 241 5.23 4.47 -7.79
CA GLU A 241 6.45 5.29 -7.69
C GLU A 241 7.46 4.96 -8.78
N ASP A 242 7.52 3.71 -9.24
CA ASP A 242 8.36 3.31 -10.36
C ASP A 242 7.89 3.97 -11.66
N PHE A 243 6.56 4.11 -11.82
CA PHE A 243 5.99 4.85 -12.94
C PHE A 243 6.29 6.36 -12.86
N ASP A 244 6.25 6.93 -11.65
CA ASP A 244 6.65 8.31 -11.42
C ASP A 244 8.14 8.51 -11.73
N ASN A 245 9.00 7.56 -11.36
CA ASN A 245 10.43 7.57 -11.68
C ASN A 245 10.70 7.61 -13.18
N ARG A 246 9.94 6.86 -14.00
CA ARG A 246 10.08 6.91 -15.47
C ARG A 246 9.77 8.31 -16.02
N LEU A 247 8.72 8.95 -15.50
CA LEU A 247 8.37 10.32 -15.87
C LEU A 247 9.44 11.32 -15.43
N VAL A 248 9.90 11.24 -14.18
CA VAL A 248 10.96 12.11 -13.65
C VAL A 248 12.22 12.00 -14.52
N ASN A 249 12.67 10.77 -14.80
CA ASN A 249 13.86 10.55 -15.63
C ASN A 249 13.67 11.13 -17.04
N HIS A 250 12.51 10.91 -17.66
CA HIS A 250 12.18 11.48 -18.97
C HIS A 250 12.27 13.01 -18.97
N PHE A 251 11.65 13.66 -17.98
CA PHE A 251 11.62 15.12 -17.91
C PHE A 251 12.93 15.75 -17.45
N VAL A 252 13.76 15.05 -16.66
CA VAL A 252 15.14 15.48 -16.42
C VAL A 252 15.92 15.54 -17.72
N GLN A 253 15.81 14.53 -18.60
CA GLN A 253 16.47 14.54 -19.90
C GLN A 253 15.87 15.61 -20.84
N GLU A 254 14.56 15.82 -20.80
CA GLU A 254 13.92 16.89 -21.57
C GLU A 254 14.39 18.28 -21.12
N PHE A 255 14.50 18.52 -19.81
CA PHE A 255 14.99 19.76 -19.24
C PHE A 255 16.44 20.02 -19.65
N LYS A 256 17.31 19.00 -19.56
CA LYS A 256 18.69 19.05 -20.07
C LYS A 256 18.75 19.46 -21.53
N ARG A 257 17.92 18.83 -22.37
CA ARG A 257 17.87 19.09 -23.80
C ARG A 257 17.38 20.50 -24.13
N LYS A 258 16.30 20.97 -23.46
CA LYS A 258 15.69 22.28 -23.72
C LYS A 258 16.51 23.46 -23.17
N HIS A 259 17.06 23.30 -21.96
CA HIS A 259 17.66 24.41 -21.21
C HIS A 259 19.17 24.29 -20.99
N ARG A 260 19.79 23.18 -21.43
CA ARG A 260 21.23 22.89 -21.25
C ARG A 260 21.70 22.95 -19.79
N LYS A 261 20.80 22.61 -18.86
CA LYS A 261 21.02 22.59 -17.41
C LYS A 261 20.61 21.24 -16.83
N ASP A 262 21.28 20.81 -15.76
CA ASP A 262 21.04 19.50 -15.16
C ASP A 262 20.44 19.61 -13.74
N PRO A 263 19.13 19.34 -13.56
CA PRO A 263 18.51 19.37 -12.24
C PRO A 263 18.81 18.12 -11.40
N SER A 264 19.50 17.09 -11.91
CA SER A 264 19.68 15.81 -11.21
C SER A 264 20.47 15.92 -9.90
N GLY A 265 21.32 16.94 -9.77
CA GLY A 265 22.07 17.22 -8.55
C GLY A 265 21.28 18.02 -7.49
N ASN A 266 20.05 18.45 -7.78
CA ASN A 266 19.25 19.30 -6.90
C ASN A 266 18.05 18.53 -6.33
N PRO A 267 18.12 18.08 -5.05
CA PRO A 267 17.04 17.30 -4.43
C PRO A 267 15.70 18.04 -4.40
N ARG A 268 15.71 19.37 -4.22
CA ARG A 268 14.49 20.19 -4.21
C ARG A 268 13.84 20.22 -5.59
N ALA A 269 14.63 20.42 -6.65
CA ALA A 269 14.13 20.41 -8.03
C ALA A 269 13.55 19.03 -8.38
N LEU A 270 14.28 17.95 -8.09
CA LEU A 270 13.81 16.58 -8.33
C LEU A 270 12.52 16.26 -7.56
N ARG A 271 12.40 16.71 -6.30
CA ARG A 271 11.18 16.47 -5.52
C ARG A 271 9.98 17.23 -6.10
N ARG A 272 10.15 18.49 -6.51
CA ARG A 272 9.09 19.27 -7.16
C ARG A 272 8.65 18.62 -8.47
N LEU A 273 9.60 18.17 -9.29
CA LEU A 273 9.33 17.46 -10.53
C LEU A 273 8.58 16.14 -10.27
N ARG A 274 8.99 15.36 -9.27
CA ARG A 274 8.32 14.11 -8.89
C ARG A 274 6.87 14.34 -8.46
N THR A 275 6.61 15.34 -7.62
CA THR A 275 5.24 15.69 -7.21
C THR A 275 4.38 16.06 -8.42
N ALA A 276 4.93 16.82 -9.38
CA ALA A 276 4.21 17.15 -10.60
C ALA A 276 3.97 15.92 -11.50
N CYS A 277 4.93 14.99 -11.58
CA CYS A 277 4.79 13.74 -12.32
C CYS A 277 3.70 12.82 -11.73
N GLU A 278 3.65 12.68 -10.40
CA GLU A 278 2.61 11.87 -9.72
C GLU A 278 1.21 12.45 -9.97
N ARG A 279 1.07 13.78 -9.89
CA ARG A 279 -0.18 14.48 -10.23
C ARG A 279 -0.54 14.24 -11.70
N ALA A 280 0.41 14.39 -12.62
CA ALA A 280 0.19 14.17 -14.04
C ALA A 280 -0.25 12.72 -14.33
N LYS A 281 0.41 11.73 -13.72
CA LYS A 281 0.03 10.30 -13.80
C LYS A 281 -1.43 10.11 -13.39
N ARG A 282 -1.84 10.66 -12.24
CA ARG A 282 -3.23 10.55 -11.76
C ARG A 282 -4.23 11.19 -12.74
N THR A 283 -3.91 12.36 -13.28
CA THR A 283 -4.75 13.02 -14.29
C THR A 283 -4.88 12.19 -15.57
N LEU A 284 -3.79 11.54 -16.01
CA LEU A 284 -3.78 10.70 -17.21
C LEU A 284 -4.59 9.40 -17.07
N SER A 285 -4.87 8.95 -15.84
CA SER A 285 -5.78 7.84 -15.61
C SER A 285 -7.23 8.16 -16.00
N ALA A 286 -7.61 9.45 -16.04
CA ALA A 286 -8.95 9.90 -16.45
C ALA A 286 -8.95 10.61 -17.82
N THR A 287 -7.86 11.30 -18.17
CA THR A 287 -7.78 12.17 -19.36
C THR A 287 -6.68 11.72 -20.33
N ALA A 288 -6.76 12.10 -21.60
CA ALA A 288 -5.80 11.67 -22.63
C ALA A 288 -4.49 12.46 -22.61
N GLN A 289 -4.48 13.66 -22.02
CA GLN A 289 -3.31 14.53 -21.93
C GLN A 289 -3.41 15.46 -20.71
N THR A 290 -2.27 15.95 -20.24
CA THR A 290 -2.17 16.93 -19.16
C THR A 290 -0.93 17.81 -19.36
N THR A 291 -0.91 18.97 -18.70
CA THR A 291 0.26 19.86 -18.67
C THR A 291 1.00 19.74 -17.35
N ILE A 292 2.33 19.84 -17.43
CA ILE A 292 3.22 19.95 -16.27
C ILE A 292 3.82 21.34 -16.31
N GLU A 293 3.57 22.10 -15.24
CA GLU A 293 4.01 23.47 -15.08
C GLU A 293 4.65 23.63 -13.70
N ILE A 294 5.91 24.06 -13.68
CA ILE A 294 6.68 24.24 -12.46
C ILE A 294 7.53 25.51 -12.58
N ASP A 295 7.15 26.55 -11.86
CA ASP A 295 7.89 27.81 -11.82
C ASP A 295 9.27 27.63 -11.18
N SER A 296 10.31 28.22 -11.78
CA SER A 296 11.68 28.20 -11.27
C SER A 296 12.10 26.80 -10.81
N LEU A 297 11.92 25.79 -11.67
CA LEU A 297 12.23 24.40 -11.34
C LEU A 297 13.72 24.26 -10.97
N PHE A 298 14.60 24.86 -11.77
CA PHE A 298 16.05 24.81 -11.55
C PHE A 298 16.74 26.07 -12.13
N ASP A 299 17.62 26.70 -11.35
CA ASP A 299 18.35 27.92 -11.69
C ASP A 299 17.49 29.03 -12.33
N GLY A 300 16.32 29.31 -11.74
CA GLY A 300 15.41 30.36 -12.21
C GLY A 300 14.63 30.01 -13.47
N VAL A 301 14.79 28.80 -14.03
CA VAL A 301 14.14 28.39 -15.26
C VAL A 301 12.81 27.69 -14.95
N ASP A 302 11.73 28.22 -15.51
CA ASP A 302 10.41 27.59 -15.48
C ASP A 302 10.39 26.34 -16.36
N PHE A 303 9.67 25.31 -15.93
CA PHE A 303 9.47 24.10 -16.72
C PHE A 303 8.01 23.94 -17.11
N TYR A 304 7.76 24.03 -18.41
CA TYR A 304 6.46 23.82 -19.02
C TYR A 304 6.53 22.74 -20.10
N THR A 305 5.68 21.71 -19.99
CA THR A 305 5.57 20.66 -20.99
C THR A 305 4.19 19.99 -20.98
N THR A 306 3.85 19.30 -22.06
CA THR A 306 2.61 18.52 -22.19
C THR A 306 2.97 17.03 -22.18
N LEU A 307 2.21 16.23 -21.43
CA LEU A 307 2.33 14.78 -21.38
C LEU A 307 1.03 14.14 -21.87
N THR A 308 1.14 13.22 -22.83
CA THR A 308 0.01 12.41 -23.29
C THR A 308 -0.01 11.06 -22.60
N ARG A 309 -1.19 10.45 -22.51
CA ARG A 309 -1.36 9.08 -21.99
C ARG A 309 -0.53 8.08 -22.79
N ALA A 310 -0.54 8.20 -24.12
CA ALA A 310 0.24 7.34 -25.01
C ALA A 310 1.75 7.39 -24.69
N ARG A 311 2.30 8.60 -24.43
CA ARG A 311 3.70 8.74 -24.05
C ARG A 311 3.99 8.15 -22.67
N PHE A 312 3.11 8.36 -21.70
CA PHE A 312 3.22 7.74 -20.38
C PHE A 312 3.21 6.21 -20.48
N GLU A 313 2.32 5.65 -21.29
CA GLU A 313 2.23 4.21 -21.53
C GLU A 313 3.48 3.65 -22.22
N GLU A 314 4.01 4.35 -23.22
CA GLU A 314 5.25 3.98 -23.89
C GLU A 314 6.44 3.90 -22.91
N LEU A 315 6.58 4.89 -22.03
CA LEU A 315 7.67 4.95 -21.04
C LEU A 315 7.61 3.85 -19.97
N ASN A 316 6.46 3.20 -19.80
CA ASN A 316 6.19 2.23 -18.73
C ASN A 316 5.75 0.86 -19.25
N MET A 317 5.71 0.65 -20.57
CA MET A 317 5.14 -0.57 -21.16
C MET A 317 5.83 -1.84 -20.68
N ASP A 318 7.15 -1.81 -20.48
CA ASP A 318 7.92 -2.92 -19.92
C ASP A 318 7.49 -3.24 -18.49
N LEU A 319 7.30 -2.22 -17.63
CA LEU A 319 6.82 -2.42 -16.27
C LEU A 319 5.37 -2.92 -16.22
N PHE A 320 4.51 -2.39 -17.10
CA PHE A 320 3.12 -2.84 -17.19
C PHE A 320 3.01 -4.30 -17.63
N ARG A 321 3.87 -4.73 -18.57
CA ARG A 321 3.97 -6.15 -18.97
C ARG A 321 4.54 -7.00 -17.85
N LYS A 322 5.52 -6.50 -17.10
CA LYS A 322 6.09 -7.19 -15.93
C LYS A 322 5.02 -7.49 -14.89
N CYS A 323 3.97 -6.66 -14.75
CA CYS A 323 2.83 -6.98 -13.88
C CYS A 323 2.07 -8.26 -14.28
N MET A 324 2.16 -8.73 -15.53
CA MET A 324 1.47 -9.96 -15.96
C MET A 324 2.23 -11.23 -15.55
N GLU A 325 3.54 -11.16 -15.34
CA GLU A 325 4.35 -12.33 -14.96
C GLU A 325 3.89 -12.93 -13.61
N PRO A 326 3.63 -12.12 -12.55
CA PRO A 326 3.00 -12.64 -11.34
C PRO A 326 1.62 -13.24 -11.56
N VAL A 327 0.78 -12.68 -12.43
CA VAL A 327 -0.56 -13.23 -12.73
C VAL A 327 -0.44 -14.65 -13.27
N GLU A 328 0.44 -14.86 -14.26
CA GLU A 328 0.71 -16.19 -14.81
C GLU A 328 1.31 -17.14 -13.78
N LYS A 329 2.28 -16.66 -13.00
CA LYS A 329 2.91 -17.46 -11.94
C LYS A 329 1.88 -17.90 -10.90
N CYS A 330 0.96 -17.02 -10.52
CA CYS A 330 -0.08 -17.32 -9.54
C CYS A 330 -1.02 -18.42 -10.06
N LEU A 331 -1.44 -18.34 -11.32
CA LEU A 331 -2.26 -19.37 -11.97
C LEU A 331 -1.54 -20.72 -12.02
N ARG A 332 -0.25 -20.74 -12.40
CA ARG A 332 0.57 -21.96 -12.41
C ARG A 332 0.72 -22.57 -11.01
N ASP A 333 1.05 -21.76 -10.02
CA ASP A 333 1.24 -22.20 -8.63
C ASP A 333 -0.08 -22.71 -8.02
N ALA A 334 -1.21 -22.09 -8.37
CA ALA A 334 -2.56 -22.54 -8.00
C ALA A 334 -3.04 -23.77 -8.78
N LYS A 335 -2.34 -24.15 -9.87
CA LYS A 335 -2.74 -25.19 -10.83
C LYS A 335 -4.13 -24.92 -11.42
N MET A 336 -4.37 -23.67 -11.83
CA MET A 336 -5.65 -23.24 -12.39
C MET A 336 -5.48 -22.62 -13.76
N ASP A 337 -6.42 -22.91 -14.64
CA ASP A 337 -6.56 -22.23 -15.92
C ASP A 337 -7.30 -20.91 -15.76
N LYS A 338 -7.08 -19.98 -16.70
CA LYS A 338 -7.71 -18.65 -16.73
C LYS A 338 -9.24 -18.72 -16.64
N GLY A 339 -9.86 -19.73 -17.28
CA GLY A 339 -11.31 -19.94 -17.29
C GLY A 339 -11.90 -20.32 -15.94
N GLN A 340 -11.08 -20.79 -14.98
CA GLN A 340 -11.53 -21.17 -13.63
C GLN A 340 -11.57 -19.99 -12.65
N ILE A 341 -10.98 -18.85 -13.01
CA ILE A 341 -11.13 -17.61 -12.25
C ILE A 341 -12.53 -17.06 -12.51
N HIS A 342 -13.27 -16.74 -11.46
CA HIS A 342 -14.65 -16.24 -11.52
C HIS A 342 -14.70 -14.71 -11.50
N ASP A 343 -13.82 -14.07 -10.73
CA ASP A 343 -13.75 -12.63 -10.62
C ASP A 343 -12.28 -12.19 -10.55
N VAL A 344 -11.99 -11.03 -11.15
CA VAL A 344 -10.69 -10.36 -11.05
C VAL A 344 -10.92 -9.02 -10.36
N VAL A 345 -10.49 -8.92 -9.11
CA VAL A 345 -10.72 -7.76 -8.24
C VAL A 345 -9.49 -6.86 -8.24
N LEU A 346 -9.71 -5.56 -8.46
CA LEU A 346 -8.65 -4.56 -8.49
C LEU A 346 -8.48 -3.89 -7.12
N VAL A 347 -7.25 -3.86 -6.62
CA VAL A 347 -6.87 -3.25 -5.35
C VAL A 347 -5.64 -2.37 -5.57
N GLY A 348 -5.51 -1.27 -4.83
CA GLY A 348 -4.38 -0.36 -4.92
C GLY A 348 -4.53 0.68 -6.04
N GLY A 349 -4.15 1.93 -5.73
CA GLY A 349 -4.42 3.09 -6.58
C GLY A 349 -3.81 3.02 -7.99
N SER A 350 -2.73 2.27 -8.19
CA SER A 350 -2.09 2.16 -9.53
C SER A 350 -2.90 1.25 -10.47
N THR A 351 -3.86 0.47 -9.98
CA THR A 351 -4.81 -0.25 -10.84
C THR A 351 -5.75 0.68 -11.60
N ARG A 352 -5.83 1.96 -11.24
CA ARG A 352 -6.60 2.98 -11.98
C ARG A 352 -5.97 3.32 -13.34
N ILE A 353 -4.73 2.89 -13.61
CA ILE A 353 -4.05 3.12 -14.89
C ILE A 353 -4.77 2.33 -16.01
N PRO A 354 -5.33 2.98 -17.05
CA PRO A 354 -6.11 2.31 -18.08
C PRO A 354 -5.35 1.19 -18.79
N LYS A 355 -4.06 1.39 -19.06
CA LYS A 355 -3.26 0.37 -19.75
C LYS A 355 -3.05 -0.90 -18.94
N VAL A 356 -2.92 -0.80 -17.63
CA VAL A 356 -2.80 -1.96 -16.72
C VAL A 356 -4.11 -2.76 -16.75
N GLN A 357 -5.26 -2.09 -16.66
CA GLN A 357 -6.56 -2.75 -16.79
C GLN A 357 -6.74 -3.41 -18.15
N GLN A 358 -6.37 -2.72 -19.23
CA GLN A 358 -6.45 -3.27 -20.59
C GLN A 358 -5.63 -4.56 -20.71
N LEU A 359 -4.37 -4.55 -20.27
CA LEU A 359 -3.50 -5.74 -20.32
C LEU A 359 -4.07 -6.90 -19.50
N LEU A 360 -4.64 -6.61 -18.33
CA LEU A 360 -5.27 -7.62 -17.48
C LEU A 360 -6.56 -8.18 -18.12
N GLN A 361 -7.37 -7.34 -18.76
CA GLN A 361 -8.56 -7.77 -19.52
C GLN A 361 -8.16 -8.65 -20.71
N GLU A 362 -7.19 -8.23 -21.51
CA GLU A 362 -6.63 -9.01 -22.62
C GLU A 362 -6.12 -10.35 -22.13
N PHE A 363 -5.41 -10.37 -21.00
CA PHE A 363 -4.91 -11.59 -20.38
C PHE A 363 -6.04 -12.56 -20.02
N PHE A 364 -7.18 -12.06 -19.55
CA PHE A 364 -8.40 -12.83 -19.24
C PHE A 364 -9.43 -12.85 -20.40
N ASN A 365 -8.96 -12.77 -21.65
CA ASN A 365 -9.80 -12.93 -22.85
C ASN A 365 -10.98 -11.93 -22.94
N GLY A 366 -10.77 -10.70 -22.51
CA GLY A 366 -11.78 -9.62 -22.55
C GLY A 366 -12.78 -9.64 -21.41
N ARG A 367 -12.57 -10.46 -20.37
CA ARG A 367 -13.43 -10.48 -19.19
C ARG A 367 -13.49 -9.11 -18.51
N GLU A 368 -14.68 -8.73 -18.05
CA GLU A 368 -14.86 -7.54 -17.22
C GLU A 368 -14.14 -7.68 -15.87
N LEU A 369 -13.45 -6.61 -15.46
CA LEU A 369 -12.76 -6.54 -14.17
C LEU A 369 -13.74 -6.06 -13.09
N CYS A 370 -13.69 -6.67 -11.91
CA CYS A 370 -14.53 -6.30 -10.79
C CYS A 370 -14.09 -4.96 -10.18
N LYS A 371 -14.99 -3.98 -10.25
CA LYS A 371 -14.82 -2.61 -9.73
C LYS A 371 -15.82 -2.26 -8.62
N SER A 372 -16.44 -3.27 -7.99
CA SER A 372 -17.49 -3.05 -6.99
C SER A 372 -16.97 -2.50 -5.66
N ILE A 373 -15.69 -2.75 -5.34
CA ILE A 373 -15.02 -2.23 -4.16
C ILE A 373 -14.08 -1.07 -4.53
N ASN A 374 -13.93 -0.10 -3.62
CA ASN A 374 -12.98 0.99 -3.81
C ASN A 374 -11.54 0.45 -3.66
N PRO A 375 -10.68 0.55 -4.69
CA PRO A 375 -9.32 0.00 -4.66
C PRO A 375 -8.44 0.54 -3.54
N ASP A 376 -8.68 1.79 -3.10
CA ASP A 376 -7.86 2.47 -2.08
C ASP A 376 -8.33 2.18 -0.63
N GLU A 377 -9.53 1.59 -0.47
CA GLU A 377 -10.17 1.38 0.84
C GLU A 377 -10.39 -0.11 1.15
N ALA A 378 -10.42 -0.98 0.13
CA ALA A 378 -10.76 -2.40 0.25
C ALA A 378 -9.96 -3.16 1.30
N VAL A 379 -8.66 -2.85 1.43
CA VAL A 379 -7.76 -3.50 2.38
C VAL A 379 -8.11 -3.11 3.82
N ALA A 380 -8.22 -1.80 4.09
CA ALA A 380 -8.63 -1.30 5.41
C ALA A 380 -10.05 -1.76 5.77
N TYR A 381 -10.94 -1.84 4.77
CA TYR A 381 -12.30 -2.35 4.94
C TYR A 381 -12.29 -3.79 5.45
N GLY A 382 -11.58 -4.70 4.77
CA GLY A 382 -11.47 -6.09 5.20
C GLY A 382 -10.79 -6.25 6.55
N ALA A 383 -9.77 -5.43 6.85
CA ALA A 383 -9.13 -5.41 8.15
C ALA A 383 -10.08 -4.98 9.27
N ALA A 384 -10.97 -4.01 9.02
CA ALA A 384 -11.95 -3.54 9.99
C ALA A 384 -13.01 -4.61 10.30
N VAL A 385 -13.45 -5.34 9.27
CA VAL A 385 -14.32 -6.53 9.45
C VAL A 385 -13.63 -7.57 10.32
N GLN A 386 -12.36 -7.86 10.03
CA GLN A 386 -11.60 -8.83 10.81
C GLN A 386 -11.42 -8.38 12.27
N ALA A 387 -11.22 -7.08 12.50
CA ALA A 387 -11.13 -6.50 13.83
C ALA A 387 -12.44 -6.63 14.62
N ALA A 388 -13.59 -6.43 13.96
CA ALA A 388 -14.92 -6.60 14.55
C ALA A 388 -15.19 -8.06 14.96
N ILE A 389 -14.84 -9.02 14.09
CA ILE A 389 -14.97 -10.46 14.38
C ILE A 389 -14.15 -10.84 15.61
N LEU A 390 -12.91 -10.35 15.71
CA LEU A 390 -12.00 -10.69 16.81
C LEU A 390 -12.35 -9.99 18.13
N SER A 391 -13.05 -8.86 18.09
CA SER A 391 -13.51 -8.12 19.27
C SER A 391 -14.89 -8.55 19.78
N GLY A 392 -15.60 -9.39 19.01
CA GLY A 392 -16.96 -9.83 19.35
C GLY A 392 -18.02 -8.75 19.10
N GLU A 393 -17.68 -7.67 18.41
CA GLU A 393 -18.61 -6.62 18.00
C GLU A 393 -19.45 -7.10 16.81
N GLY A 394 -20.62 -7.69 17.10
CA GLY A 394 -21.85 -7.53 16.33
C GLY A 394 -21.91 -7.86 14.84
N VAL A 395 -20.88 -8.42 14.18
CA VAL A 395 -21.03 -8.86 12.78
C VAL A 395 -22.07 -9.98 12.75
N PRO A 396 -23.26 -9.82 12.11
CA PRO A 396 -24.37 -10.76 12.23
C PRO A 396 -23.90 -12.15 11.87
N ARG A 397 -23.74 -12.97 12.93
CA ARG A 397 -23.12 -14.30 13.00
C ARG A 397 -22.71 -14.85 11.64
N CYS A 398 -21.72 -14.19 11.06
CA CYS A 398 -21.05 -14.72 9.91
C CYS A 398 -20.34 -15.93 10.50
N ARG A 399 -20.82 -17.14 10.19
CA ARG A 399 -20.11 -18.41 10.47
C ARG A 399 -18.77 -18.49 9.71
N ILE A 400 -18.19 -17.35 9.39
CA ILE A 400 -17.17 -17.08 8.38
C ILE A 400 -15.83 -16.93 9.08
N CYS A 401 -14.81 -17.42 8.38
CA CYS A 401 -13.41 -16.98 8.45
C CYS A 401 -12.43 -17.75 9.34
N CYS A 402 -12.35 -19.08 9.15
CA CYS A 402 -11.01 -19.70 9.14
C CYS A 402 -10.32 -19.29 7.83
N CYS A 403 -9.47 -18.26 7.87
CA CYS A 403 -8.53 -17.98 6.78
C CYS A 403 -7.35 -18.94 6.88
N TRP A 404 -7.17 -19.81 5.89
CA TRP A 404 -5.99 -20.66 5.80
C TRP A 404 -4.97 -19.99 4.89
N THR A 405 -3.84 -19.55 5.46
CA THR A 405 -2.70 -19.03 4.70
C THR A 405 -1.59 -20.07 4.62
N TRP A 406 -1.15 -20.40 3.41
CA TRP A 406 -0.01 -21.30 3.20
C TRP A 406 1.32 -20.55 3.36
N LEU A 407 2.20 -21.04 4.23
CA LEU A 407 3.60 -20.58 4.36
C LEU A 407 4.54 -21.53 3.60
N ARG A 408 5.31 -21.00 2.66
CA ARG A 408 6.31 -21.77 1.90
C ARG A 408 7.55 -21.98 2.77
N SER A 409 7.77 -23.19 3.27
CA SER A 409 9.07 -23.58 3.87
C SER A 409 9.70 -24.73 3.06
N ARG A 410 11.04 -24.79 3.03
CA ARG A 410 11.83 -25.78 2.26
C ARG A 410 11.64 -27.25 2.71
N LEU A 411 10.73 -27.55 3.63
CA LEU A 411 10.58 -28.88 4.26
C LEU A 411 9.18 -29.52 4.09
N GLY A 412 8.40 -29.10 3.09
CA GLY A 412 7.12 -29.73 2.75
C GLY A 412 5.90 -29.06 3.38
N TRP A 413 4.73 -29.49 2.92
CA TRP A 413 3.43 -28.94 3.26
C TRP A 413 3.07 -29.25 4.72
N ARG A 414 2.81 -28.23 5.54
CA ARG A 414 2.10 -28.40 6.82
C ARG A 414 0.90 -27.48 6.86
N GLN A 415 -0.29 -28.09 6.92
CA GLN A 415 -1.52 -27.45 7.33
C GLN A 415 -1.35 -27.03 8.80
N ARG A 416 -1.42 -25.73 9.09
CA ARG A 416 -1.62 -25.27 10.47
C ARG A 416 -3.00 -24.67 10.54
N GLY A 417 -3.85 -25.26 11.37
CA GLY A 417 -5.04 -24.57 11.87
C GLY A 417 -4.58 -23.57 12.91
N GLU A 418 -5.06 -22.35 12.78
CA GLU A 418 -5.08 -21.38 13.88
C GLU A 418 -6.40 -21.48 14.64
#